data_AF-A0A953BN72-F1
#
_entry.id   AF-A0A953BN72-F1
#
_cell.length_a   1.000
_cell.length_b   1.000
_cell.length_c   1.000
_cell.angle_alpha   90.00
_cell.angle_beta   90.00
_cell.angle_gamma   90.00
#
_symmetry.space_group_name_H-M   'P 1'
#
loop_
_entity.id
_entity.type
_entity.pdbx_description
1 polymer ?
#
loop_
_entity_poly.entity_id
_entity_poly.type
_entity_poly.pdbx_seq_one_letter_code
_entity_poly.pdbx_strand_id
1 'polypeptide(L)' 'MKWKEIAKFASGFEAFHAILHASLWLSGTSLSVFGIALPGHWNGPAAVLGTVLAVALAWYGWRRQPSSS' A
#
# COMPACT_ATOMS: atom_id res chain seq x y z
N MET A 1 -14.21 7.99 -14.55
CA MET A 1 -12.82 8.11 -15.04
C MET A 1 -11.85 8.63 -13.96
N LYS A 2 -12.09 9.79 -13.33
CA LYS A 2 -11.21 10.34 -12.26
C LYS A 2 -10.89 9.35 -11.12
N TRP A 3 -11.88 8.61 -10.62
CA TRP A 3 -11.70 7.63 -9.54
C TRP A 3 -10.74 6.48 -9.87
N LYS A 4 -10.64 6.07 -11.14
CA LYS A 4 -9.70 5.02 -11.55
C LYS A 4 -8.26 5.52 -11.50
N GLU A 5 -8.00 6.75 -11.95
CA GLU A 5 -6.66 7.33 -11.88
C GLU A 5 -6.22 7.57 -10.42
N ILE A 6 -7.15 8.01 -9.56
CA ILE A 6 -6.91 8.09 -8.11
C ILE A 6 -6.54 6.70 -7.54
N ALA A 7 -7.27 5.66 -7.95
CA ALA A 7 -6.97 4.30 -7.49
C ALA A 7 -5.62 3.78 -7.98
N LYS A 8 -5.19 4.12 -9.21
CA LYS A 8 -3.85 3.77 -9.72
C LYS A 8 -2.76 4.46 -8.90
N PHE A 9 -2.93 5.75 -8.63
CA PHE A 9 -1.99 6.51 -7.78
C PHE A 9 -1.93 5.92 -6.37
N ALA A 10 -3.08 5.71 -5.73
CA ALA A 10 -3.17 5.14 -4.40
C ALA A 10 -2.59 3.72 -4.35
N SER A 11 -2.79 2.91 -5.40
CA SER A 11 -2.16 1.59 -5.52
C SER A 11 -0.63 1.68 -5.48
N GLY A 12 -0.04 2.62 -6.23
CA GLY A 12 1.42 2.85 -6.18
C GLY A 12 1.91 3.32 -4.81
N PHE A 13 1.14 4.21 -4.16
CA PHE A 13 1.43 4.68 -2.80
C PHE A 13 1.42 3.55 -1.77
N GLU A 14 0.38 2.70 -1.79
CA GLU A 14 0.27 1.54 -0.88
C GLU A 14 1.35 0.49 -1.15
N ALA A 15 1.70 0.26 -2.43
CA ALA A 15 2.79 -0.64 -2.79
C ALA A 15 4.14 -0.17 -2.21
N PHE A 16 4.42 1.14 -2.30
CA PHE A 16 5.62 1.71 -1.69
C PHE A 16 5.61 1.52 -0.16
N HIS A 17 4.50 1.81 0.52
CA HIS A 17 4.39 1.62 1.97
C HIS A 17 4.56 0.16 2.37
N ALA A 18 3.97 -0.75 1.62
CA ALA A 18 4.10 -2.18 1.87
C ALA A 18 5.56 -2.63 1.78
N ILE A 19 6.29 -2.18 0.75
CA ILE A 19 7.72 -2.50 0.56
C ILE A 19 8.58 -1.85 1.66
N LEU A 20 8.30 -0.59 2.02
CA LEU A 20 9.00 0.10 3.11
C LEU A 20 8.85 -0.67 4.42
N HIS A 21 7.62 -1.00 4.80
CA HIS A 21 7.34 -1.75 6.03
C HIS A 21 7.91 -3.17 5.97
N ALA A 22 7.84 -3.86 4.83
CA ALA A 22 8.48 -5.16 4.67
C ALA A 22 10.00 -5.07 4.89
N SER A 23 10.65 -4.05 4.34
CA SER A 23 12.09 -3.82 4.49
C SER A 23 12.47 -3.51 5.94
N LEU A 24 11.67 -2.68 6.63
CA LEU A 24 11.86 -2.38 8.04
C LEU A 24 11.64 -3.62 8.93
N TRP A 25 10.65 -4.45 8.60
CA TRP A 25 10.41 -5.70 9.32
C TRP A 25 11.57 -6.68 9.15
N LEU A 26 12.00 -6.92 7.91
CA LEU A 26 13.07 -7.89 7.61
C LEU A 26 14.43 -7.46 8.17
N SER A 27 14.68 -6.15 8.28
CA SER A 27 15.90 -5.60 8.87
C SER A 27 15.86 -5.46 10.39
N GLY A 28 14.69 -5.63 11.02
CA GLY A 28 14.49 -5.35 12.45
C GLY A 28 14.59 -3.86 12.80
N THR A 29 14.47 -2.96 11.83
CA THR A 29 14.62 -1.52 12.02
C THR A 29 13.29 -0.91 12.49
N SER A 30 13.34 -0.15 13.59
CA SER A 30 12.20 0.66 14.05
C SER A 30 12.17 2.01 13.33
N LEU A 31 10.99 2.45 12.90
CA LEU A 31 10.79 3.76 12.29
C LEU A 31 10.26 4.73 13.35
N SER A 32 10.86 5.92 13.43
CA SER A 32 10.33 7.02 14.25
C SER A 32 9.75 8.09 13.32
N VAL A 33 8.49 8.42 13.52
CA VAL A 33 7.76 9.39 12.71
C VAL A 33 7.39 10.57 13.60
N PHE A 34 7.89 11.77 13.26
CA PHE A 34 7.75 12.98 14.08
C PHE A 34 8.19 12.81 15.54
N GLY A 35 9.24 12.00 15.77
CA GLY A 35 9.76 11.71 17.11
C GLY A 35 9.03 10.60 17.87
N ILE A 36 7.94 10.04 17.30
CA ILE A 36 7.22 8.92 17.88
C ILE A 36 7.78 7.62 17.29
N ALA A 37 8.44 6.82 18.13
CA ALA A 37 8.94 5.51 17.76
C ALA A 37 7.77 4.52 17.61
N LEU A 38 7.56 4.03 16.39
CA LEU A 38 6.61 2.95 16.14
C LEU A 38 7.28 1.60 16.45
N PRO A 39 6.63 0.72 17.23
CA PRO A 39 7.19 -0.58 17.54
C PRO A 39 7.43 -1.39 16.26
N GLY A 40 8.63 -1.96 16.10
CA GLY A 40 9.03 -2.67 14.88
C GLY A 40 8.15 -3.88 14.53
N HIS A 41 7.42 -4.46 15.48
CA HIS A 41 6.48 -5.56 15.23
C HIS A 41 5.25 -5.14 14.42
N TRP A 42 4.94 -3.84 14.32
CA TRP A 42 3.86 -3.32 13.47
C TRP A 42 4.20 -3.30 11.98
N ASN A 43 5.49 -3.35 11.63
CA ASN A 43 5.93 -3.32 10.24
C ASN A 43 5.43 -4.54 9.44
N GLY A 44 5.40 -5.73 10.04
CA GLY A 44 4.91 -6.93 9.35
C GLY A 44 3.42 -6.84 8.97
N PRO A 45 2.52 -6.63 9.94
CA PRO A 45 1.10 -6.42 9.66
C PRO A 45 0.83 -5.27 8.69
N ALA A 46 1.56 -4.15 8.81
CA ALA A 46 1.43 -3.01 7.89
C ALA A 46 1.83 -3.38 6.45
N ALA A 47 2.90 -4.17 6.27
CA ALA A 47 3.32 -4.65 4.97
C ALA A 47 2.26 -5.54 4.29
N VAL A 48 1.64 -6.44 5.05
CA VAL A 48 0.57 -7.33 4.54
C VAL A 48 -0.65 -6.50 4.13
N LEU A 49 -1.10 -5.61 5.01
CA LEU A 49 -2.28 -4.77 4.74
C LEU A 49 -2.07 -3.87 3.52
N GLY A 50 -0.93 -3.18 3.43
CA GLY A 50 -0.59 -2.33 2.30
C GLY A 50 -0.53 -3.12 0.98
N THR A 51 -0.03 -4.36 1.01
CA THR A 51 -0.02 -5.23 -0.17
C THR A 51 -1.44 -5.57 -0.63
N VAL A 52 -2.34 -5.94 0.28
CA VAL A 52 -3.73 -6.27 -0.04
C VAL A 52 -4.45 -5.05 -0.64
N LEU A 53 -4.27 -3.87 -0.03
CA LEU A 53 -4.86 -2.62 -0.52
C LEU A 53 -4.30 -2.22 -1.89
N ALA A 54 -2.98 -2.32 -2.09
CA ALA A 54 -2.33 -2.03 -3.36
C ALA A 54 -2.89 -2.91 -4.48
N VAL A 55 -3.06 -4.22 -4.23
CA VAL A 55 -3.64 -5.17 -5.20
C VAL A 55 -5.11 -4.87 -5.48
N ALA A 56 -5.91 -4.59 -4.45
CA ALA A 56 -7.33 -4.27 -4.63
C ALA A 56 -7.53 -2.98 -5.45
N LEU A 57 -6.73 -1.95 -5.17
CA LEU A 57 -6.74 -0.68 -5.88
C LEU A 57 -6.22 -0.83 -7.32
N ALA A 58 -5.18 -1.63 -7.54
CA ALA A 58 -4.70 -1.96 -8.88
C ALA A 58 -5.79 -2.68 -9.68
N TRP A 59 -6.42 -3.68 -9.08
CA TRP A 59 -7.51 -4.40 -9.74
C TRP A 59 -8.63 -3.43 -10.15
N TYR A 60 -9.10 -2.58 -9.25
CA TYR A 60 -10.13 -1.59 -9.56
C TYR A 60 -9.69 -0.55 -10.61
N GLY A 61 -8.47 0.02 -10.47
CA GLY A 61 -7.95 1.09 -11.31
C GLY A 61 -7.77 0.67 -12.78
N TRP A 62 -7.42 -0.60 -13.02
CA TRP A 62 -7.23 -1.15 -14.36
C TRP A 62 -8.39 -2.01 -14.88
N ARG A 63 -9.41 -2.31 -14.05
CA ARG A 63 -10.61 -3.03 -14.52
C ARG A 63 -11.30 -2.26 -15.64
N ARG A 64 -11.53 -2.91 -16.78
CA ARG A 64 -12.31 -2.33 -17.89
C ARG A 64 -13.77 -2.20 -17.46
N GLN A 65 -14.41 -1.07 -17.81
CA GLN A 65 -15.87 -0.96 -17.68
C GLN A 65 -16.50 -1.78 -18.82
N PRO A 66 -17.56 -2.58 -18.55
CA PRO A 66 -18.33 -3.20 -19.62
C PRO A 66 -18.90 -2.09 -20.51
N SER A 67 -18.69 -2.19 -21.82
CA SER A 67 -19.41 -1.35 -22.78
C SER A 67 -20.89 -1.71 -22.69
N SER A 68 -21.73 -0.79 -22.22
CA SER A 68 -23.17 -0.89 -22.38
C SER A 68 -23.47 -0.69 -23.87
N SER A 69 -23.80 -1.79 -24.56
CA SER A 69 -24.32 -1.80 -25.93
C SER A 69 -25.74 -1.24 -25.99
#